data_AF-A0A8K0WES0-F1
#
_entry.id   AF-A0A8K0WES0-F1
#
_cell.length_a   1.000
_cell.length_b   1.000
_cell.length_c   1.000
_cell.angle_alpha   90.00
_cell.angle_beta   90.00
_cell.angle_gamma   90.00
#
_symmetry.space_group_name_H-M   'P 1'
#
loop_
_entity.id
_entity.type
_entity.pdbx_description
1 polymer ?
#
loop_
_entity_poly.entity_id
_entity_poly.type
_entity_poly.pdbx_seq_one_letter_code
_entity_poly.pdbx_strand_id
1 'polypeptide(L)'
;MPTTVGATSSNANSYFGVHKTQSTETTPVSTPGFKNEEFDNALGHKPLPALNREFPKPSDEVDLQSMLDRQPGRWTVKGQMEANQRRQKRAPTEEELKAQRLRDLEKAKEELRASWRP
;
A
#
# COMPACT_ATOMS: atom_id res chain seq x y z
N MET A 1 -9.19 7.50 -44.53
CA MET A 1 -10.14 6.44 -44.17
C MET A 1 -10.44 6.54 -42.68
N PRO A 2 -11.72 6.44 -42.28
CA PRO A 2 -12.21 6.79 -40.94
C PRO A 2 -12.08 5.69 -39.88
N THR A 3 -12.28 6.16 -38.65
CA THR A 3 -12.29 5.59 -37.29
C THR A 3 -13.00 4.24 -37.09
N THR A 4 -12.52 3.44 -36.13
CA THR A 4 -13.37 2.74 -35.15
C THR A 4 -12.55 2.47 -33.88
N VAL A 5 -12.81 3.25 -32.83
CA VAL A 5 -12.40 2.95 -31.46
C VAL A 5 -13.48 2.07 -30.85
N GLY A 6 -13.08 0.88 -30.39
CA GLY A 6 -13.98 -0.05 -29.69
C GLY A 6 -14.39 0.50 -28.34
N ALA A 7 -15.70 0.41 -28.07
CA ALA A 7 -16.36 0.90 -26.87
C ALA A 7 -15.75 0.31 -25.58
N THR A 8 -15.32 1.18 -24.66
CA THR A 8 -15.10 0.80 -23.27
C THR A 8 -16.43 0.92 -22.52
N SER A 9 -16.94 -0.22 -22.09
CA SER A 9 -18.05 -0.30 -21.13
C SER A 9 -17.69 0.51 -19.88
N SER A 10 -18.43 1.59 -19.64
CA SER A 10 -18.25 2.47 -18.50
C SER A 10 -18.69 1.75 -17.23
N ASN A 11 -17.74 1.24 -16.45
CA ASN A 11 -18.01 0.83 -15.08
C ASN A 11 -18.27 2.09 -14.25
N ALA A 12 -19.45 2.19 -13.64
CA ALA A 12 -19.96 3.37 -12.93
C ALA A 12 -19.21 3.72 -11.63
N ASN A 13 -18.13 3.02 -11.29
CA ASN A 13 -17.33 3.26 -10.09
C ASN A 13 -15.86 3.59 -10.44
N SER A 14 -15.62 4.66 -11.20
CA SER A 14 -14.27 5.18 -11.43
C SER A 14 -13.90 6.22 -10.38
N TYR A 15 -13.09 5.80 -9.39
CA TYR A 15 -12.63 6.63 -8.27
C TYR A 15 -11.46 7.58 -8.62
N PHE A 16 -10.82 7.41 -9.78
CA PHE A 16 -9.73 8.26 -10.23
C PHE A 16 -10.05 8.82 -11.62
N GLY A 17 -10.78 9.94 -11.64
CA GLY A 17 -11.02 10.70 -12.86
C GLY A 17 -9.72 11.31 -13.39
N VAL A 18 -9.43 11.06 -14.67
CA VAL A 18 -8.36 11.73 -15.42
C VAL A 18 -8.71 13.22 -15.51
N HIS A 19 -8.09 14.06 -14.68
CA HIS A 19 -8.21 15.51 -14.80
C HIS A 19 -7.14 16.01 -15.77
N LYS A 20 -7.58 16.65 -16.87
CA LYS A 20 -6.69 17.47 -17.70
C LYS A 20 -6.27 18.68 -16.87
N THR A 21 -4.96 18.86 -16.68
CA THR A 21 -4.40 20.02 -16.00
C THR A 21 -4.56 21.25 -16.89
N GLN A 22 -5.51 22.12 -16.55
CA GLN A 22 -5.59 23.48 -17.07
C GLN A 22 -5.16 24.43 -15.95
N SER A 23 -4.07 25.16 -16.17
CA SER A 23 -3.56 26.16 -15.22
C SER A 23 -4.37 27.45 -15.32
N THR A 24 -5.03 27.85 -14.24
CA THR A 24 -5.54 29.21 -14.02
C THR A 24 -5.54 29.53 -12.52
N GLU A 25 -4.72 30.53 -12.17
CA GLU A 25 -4.70 31.45 -11.02
C GLU A 25 -5.26 31.07 -9.62
N THR A 26 -4.46 31.43 -8.61
CA THR A 26 -4.68 31.30 -7.16
C THR A 26 -5.91 32.04 -6.65
N THR A 27 -7.00 31.30 -6.43
CA THR A 27 -8.12 31.69 -5.58
C THR A 27 -7.79 31.31 -4.12
N PRO A 28 -8.13 32.12 -3.10
CA PRO A 28 -7.89 31.75 -1.71
C PRO A 28 -8.64 30.46 -1.37
N VAL A 29 -7.96 29.54 -0.68
CA VAL A 29 -8.51 28.28 -0.18
C VAL A 29 -9.77 28.57 0.64
N SER A 30 -10.93 28.30 0.06
CA SER A 30 -12.18 28.22 0.80
C SER A 30 -12.13 26.92 1.58
N THR A 31 -11.77 27.01 2.86
CA THR A 31 -11.91 25.89 3.79
C THR A 31 -13.40 25.60 3.90
N PRO A 32 -13.93 24.46 3.41
CA PRO A 32 -15.31 24.12 3.65
C PRO A 32 -15.50 24.00 5.16
N GLY A 33 -16.32 24.89 5.71
CA GLY A 33 -16.57 24.97 7.15
C GLY A 33 -17.13 23.64 7.66
N PHE A 34 -16.49 23.08 8.69
CA PHE A 34 -17.07 21.99 9.46
C PHE A 34 -18.34 22.49 10.11
N LYS A 35 -19.47 21.88 9.77
CA LYS A 35 -20.72 22.15 10.46
C LYS A 35 -20.58 21.55 11.86
N ASN A 36 -20.67 22.39 12.89
CA ASN A 36 -20.80 21.92 14.26
C ASN A 36 -22.18 21.26 14.38
N GLU A 37 -22.27 19.97 14.05
CA GLU A 37 -23.45 19.18 14.37
C GLU A 37 -23.50 19.07 15.90
N GLU A 38 -24.55 19.63 16.49
CA GLU A 38 -24.92 19.41 17.89
C GLU A 38 -25.20 17.91 18.04
N PHE A 39 -24.24 17.19 18.63
CA PHE A 39 -24.38 15.76 18.88
C PHE A 39 -25.33 15.55 20.05
N ASP A 40 -26.61 15.32 19.74
CA ASP A 40 -27.55 14.73 20.69
C ASP A 40 -26.98 13.39 21.18
N ASN A 41 -26.70 13.34 22.48
CA ASN A 41 -26.29 12.13 23.21
C ASN A 41 -27.48 11.17 23.32
N ALA A 42 -27.96 10.64 22.19
CA ALA A 42 -28.88 9.51 22.18
C ALA A 42 -28.06 8.24 22.45
N LEU A 43 -28.13 7.79 23.71
CA LEU A 43 -27.61 6.52 24.20
C LEU A 43 -27.88 5.39 23.19
N GLY A 44 -26.84 4.77 22.66
CA GLY A 44 -27.01 3.61 21.79
C GLY A 44 -25.75 3.16 21.09
N HIS A 45 -25.38 3.79 19.98
CA HIS A 45 -24.47 3.12 19.03
C HIS A 45 -23.58 4.03 18.18
N LYS A 46 -23.46 5.33 18.47
CA LYS A 46 -22.52 6.19 17.74
C LYS A 46 -21.25 6.35 18.57
N PRO A 47 -20.07 5.96 18.05
CA PRO A 47 -18.85 6.14 18.80
C PRO A 47 -18.62 7.64 19.00
N LEU A 48 -18.21 8.04 20.21
CA LEU A 48 -18.08 9.45 20.60
C LEU A 48 -17.33 10.26 19.54
N PRO A 49 -17.67 11.55 19.35
CA PRO A 49 -16.90 12.47 18.52
C PRO A 49 -15.41 12.40 18.88
N ALA A 50 -14.51 12.53 17.90
CA ALA A 50 -13.07 12.35 18.12
C ALA A 50 -12.52 13.20 19.28
N LEU A 51 -13.09 14.40 19.50
CA LEU A 51 -12.73 15.30 20.59
C LEU A 51 -13.19 14.81 21.98
N ASN A 52 -14.27 14.04 22.04
CA ASN A 52 -14.86 13.52 23.28
C ASN A 52 -14.42 12.08 23.58
N ARG A 53 -13.56 11.49 22.75
CA ARG A 53 -13.01 10.15 22.99
C ARG A 53 -11.85 10.26 23.97
N GLU A 54 -11.98 9.57 25.10
CA GLU A 54 -10.82 9.28 25.94
C GLU A 54 -10.00 8.17 25.30
N PHE A 55 -8.81 8.51 24.79
CA PHE A 55 -7.86 7.54 24.29
C PHE A 55 -7.03 6.98 25.45
N PRO A 56 -6.84 5.65 25.52
CA PRO A 56 -5.94 5.07 26.50
C PRO A 56 -4.57 5.74 26.39
N LYS A 57 -4.06 6.22 27.53
CA LYS A 57 -2.68 6.71 27.56
C LYS A 57 -1.76 5.53 27.28
N PRO A 58 -0.68 5.73 26.51
CA PRO A 58 0.34 4.70 26.36
C PRO A 58 0.85 4.28 27.73
N SER A 59 1.13 2.98 27.91
CA SER A 59 1.68 2.44 29.17
C SER A 59 3.08 2.97 29.46
N ASP A 60 3.82 3.29 28.40
CA ASP A 60 5.22 3.67 28.44
C ASP A 60 5.37 5.15 28.03
N GLU A 61 6.42 5.79 28.54
CA GLU A 61 6.78 7.13 28.12
C GLU A 61 7.13 7.16 26.63
N VAL A 62 6.48 8.05 25.89
CA VAL A 62 6.71 8.19 24.45
C VAL A 62 8.00 8.95 24.24
N ASP A 63 9.05 8.25 23.84
CA ASP A 63 10.29 8.88 23.40
C ASP A 63 10.09 9.58 22.04
N LEU A 64 9.77 10.88 22.12
CA LEU A 64 9.53 11.73 20.96
C LEU A 64 10.75 11.81 20.04
N GLN A 65 11.95 11.86 20.61
CA GLN A 65 13.17 12.07 19.83
C GLN A 65 13.40 10.89 18.90
N SER A 66 13.33 9.66 19.41
CA SER A 66 13.46 8.49 18.54
C SER A 66 12.31 8.32 17.56
N MET A 67 11.10 8.80 17.88
CA MET A 67 9.98 8.75 16.95
C MET A 67 10.14 9.72 15.78
N LEU A 68 10.70 10.91 16.02
CA LEU A 68 10.96 11.90 14.97
C LEU A 68 12.17 11.50 14.10
N ASP A 69 13.20 10.92 14.70
CA ASP A 69 14.42 10.52 13.98
C ASP A 69 14.22 9.27 13.11
N ARG A 70 13.13 8.50 13.35
CA ARG A 70 12.78 7.35 12.53
C ARG A 70 12.51 7.77 11.09
N GLN A 71 13.13 7.04 10.16
CA GLN A 71 12.81 7.21 8.75
C GLN A 71 11.31 6.97 8.51
N PRO A 72 10.70 7.79 7.65
CA PRO A 72 9.27 7.67 7.38
C PRO A 72 8.95 6.28 6.83
N GLY A 73 7.82 5.74 7.29
CA GLY A 73 7.35 4.43 6.86
C GLY A 73 6.95 4.37 5.39
N ARG A 74 6.39 3.23 5.01
CA ARG A 74 5.98 2.89 3.63
C ARG A 74 4.88 3.79 3.04
N TRP A 75 4.18 4.54 3.88
CA TRP A 75 3.15 5.48 3.44
C TRP A 75 3.73 6.67 2.67
N THR A 76 5.05 6.91 2.77
CA THR A 76 5.76 7.89 1.95
C THR A 76 6.30 7.28 0.66
N VAL A 77 6.46 8.10 -0.38
CA VAL A 77 7.05 7.68 -1.67
C VAL A 77 8.43 7.04 -1.46
N LYS A 78 9.29 7.66 -0.64
CA LYS A 78 10.61 7.12 -0.28
C LYS A 78 10.48 5.73 0.37
N GLY A 79 9.61 5.59 1.36
CA GLY A 79 9.39 4.31 2.04
C GLY A 79 8.84 3.23 1.10
N GLN A 80 7.99 3.60 0.13
CA GLN A 80 7.48 2.67 -0.87
C GLN A 80 8.55 2.24 -1.89
N MET A 81 9.41 3.16 -2.32
CA MET A 81 10.54 2.85 -3.19
C MET A 81 11.55 1.92 -2.51
N GLU A 82 11.93 2.22 -1.27
CA GLU A 82 12.86 1.40 -0.49
C GLU A 82 12.30 -0.02 -0.26
N ALA A 83 11.02 -0.11 0.06
CA ALA A 83 10.30 -1.38 0.19
C ALA A 83 10.39 -2.24 -1.08
N ASN A 84 10.19 -1.63 -2.25
CA ASN A 84 10.26 -2.32 -3.53
C ASN A 84 11.69 -2.72 -3.89
N GLN A 85 12.67 -1.86 -3.61
CA GLN A 85 14.08 -2.17 -3.82
C GLN A 85 14.52 -3.37 -2.97
N ARG A 86 14.09 -3.45 -1.70
CA ARG A 86 14.39 -4.60 -0.84
C ARG A 86 13.79 -5.90 -1.36
N ARG A 87 12.62 -5.84 -2.01
CA ARG A 87 12.00 -7.01 -2.65
C ARG A 87 12.79 -7.45 -3.87
N GLN A 88 13.23 -6.50 -4.70
CA GLN A 88 14.07 -6.79 -5.87
C GLN A 88 15.42 -7.41 -5.48
N LYS A 89 16.06 -6.93 -4.42
CA LYS A 89 17.32 -7.49 -3.89
C LYS A 89 17.20 -8.93 -3.36
N ARG A 90 15.98 -9.38 -3.02
CA ARG A 90 15.71 -10.73 -2.53
C ARG A 90 15.16 -11.66 -3.61
N ALA A 91 14.87 -11.14 -4.80
CA ALA A 91 14.53 -11.98 -5.92
C ALA A 91 15.83 -12.68 -6.38
N PRO A 92 15.86 -14.03 -6.42
CA PRO A 92 17.02 -14.74 -6.95
C PRO A 92 17.27 -14.29 -8.38
N THR A 93 18.53 -14.10 -8.74
CA THR A 93 18.89 -13.75 -10.12
C THR A 93 18.54 -14.90 -11.05
N GLU A 94 18.39 -14.62 -12.35
CA GLU A 94 18.07 -15.66 -13.33
C GLU A 94 19.12 -16.79 -13.33
N GLU A 95 20.39 -16.43 -13.10
CA GLU A 95 21.50 -17.38 -12.99
C GLU A 95 21.39 -18.26 -11.74
N GLU A 96 20.99 -17.68 -10.60
CA GLU A 96 20.78 -18.41 -9.35
C GLU A 96 19.59 -19.39 -9.47
N LEU A 97 18.52 -18.98 -10.15
CA LEU A 97 17.38 -19.84 -10.51
C LEU A 97 17.79 -21.00 -11.43
N LYS A 98 18.66 -20.75 -12.42
CA LYS A 98 19.18 -21.82 -13.30
C LYS A 98 20.06 -22.81 -12.52
N ALA A 99 20.94 -22.30 -11.66
CA ALA A 99 21.78 -23.14 -10.81
C ALA A 99 20.95 -24.00 -9.84
N GLN A 100 19.88 -23.44 -9.27
CA GLN A 100 18.94 -24.17 -8.42
C GLN A 100 18.25 -25.31 -9.19
N ARG A 101 17.73 -25.01 -10.39
CA ARG A 101 17.09 -26.03 -11.24
C ARG A 101 18.03 -27.17 -11.62
N LEU A 102 19.31 -26.88 -11.88
CA LEU A 102 20.30 -27.92 -12.18
C LEU A 102 20.54 -28.83 -10.97
N ARG A 103 20.68 -28.26 -9.77
CA ARG A 103 20.80 -29.05 -8.53
C ARG A 103 19.56 -29.90 -8.29
N ASP A 104 18.37 -29.34 -8.52
CA ASP A 104 17.11 -30.06 -8.37
C ASP A 104 17.00 -31.23 -9.36
N LEU A 105 17.46 -31.05 -10.61
CA LEU A 105 17.52 -32.13 -11.60
C LEU A 105 18.50 -33.23 -11.22
N GLU A 106 19.68 -32.87 -10.73
CA GLU A 106 20.67 -33.85 -10.26
C GLU A 106 20.13 -34.65 -9.08
N LYS A 107 19.52 -33.97 -8.11
CA LYS A 107 18.88 -34.60 -6.96
C LYS A 107 17.74 -35.53 -7.37
N ALA A 108 16.85 -35.08 -8.26
CA ALA A 108 15.75 -35.90 -8.76
C ALA A 108 16.25 -37.14 -9.52
N LYS A 109 17.36 -37.02 -10.27
CA LYS A 109 18.00 -38.14 -10.95
C LYS A 109 18.54 -39.18 -9.95
N GLU A 110 19.12 -38.72 -8.84
CA GLU A 110 19.62 -39.60 -7.77
C GLU A 110 18.48 -40.30 -7.03
N GLU A 111 17.42 -39.57 -6.66
CA GLU A 111 16.21 -40.12 -6.03
C GLU A 111 15.54 -41.18 -6.92
N LEU A 112 15.46 -40.93 -8.24
CA LEU A 112 14.95 -41.90 -9.19
C LEU A 112 15.85 -43.15 -9.25
N ARG A 113 17.18 -43.00 -9.26
CA ARG A 113 18.07 -44.18 -9.20
C ARG A 113 17.96 -44.94 -7.89
N ALA A 114 17.80 -44.24 -6.77
CA ALA A 114 17.70 -44.86 -5.46
C ALA A 114 16.38 -45.64 -5.31
N SER A 115 15.28 -45.09 -5.81
CA SER A 115 13.95 -45.75 -5.79
C SER A 115 13.85 -46.99 -6.69
N TRP A 116 14.78 -47.15 -7.64
CA TRP A 116 14.81 -48.30 -8.56
C TRP A 116 15.80 -49.39 -8.15
N ARG A 117 16.54 -49.24 -7.04
CA ARG A 117 17.28 -50.36 -6.43
C ARG A 117 16.33 -51.12 -5.48
N PRO A 118 16.07 -52.43 -5.72
CA PRO A 118 15.28 -53.27 -4.83
C PRO A 118 15.97 -53.53 -3.49
#